data_AF-A0A392R6P1-F1
#
_entry.id   AF-A0A392R6P1-F1
#
_cell.length_a   1.000
_cell.length_b   1.000
_cell.length_c   1.000
_cell.angle_alpha   90.00
_cell.angle_beta   90.00
_cell.angle_gamma   90.00
#
_symmetry.space_group_name_H-M   'P 1'
#
loop_
_entity.id
_entity.type
_entity.pdbx_description
1 polymer ?
#
loop_
_entity_poly.entity_id
_entity_poly.type
_entity_poly.pdbx_seq_one_letter_code
_entity_poly.pdbx_strand_id
1 'polypeptide(L)'
;PRFQSPDEWNAYRTADQVEYQAIMDRNEAVFYEQYGAYMKAREEQQAAASASTPAGHGEPMFTYGELGLDDSPGFHNFMDPPTSG
;
A
#
# COMPACT_ATOMS: atom_id res chain seq x y z
N PRO A 1 -18.71 15.73 39.11
CA PRO A 1 -18.19 14.45 38.56
C PRO A 1 -19.04 14.03 37.35
N ARG A 2 -18.44 13.42 36.31
CA ARG A 2 -19.14 13.04 35.07
C ARG A 2 -20.08 11.83 35.26
N PHE A 3 -19.82 11.03 36.29
CA PHE A 3 -20.66 9.92 36.74
C PHE A 3 -20.96 10.13 38.23
N GLN A 4 -22.18 9.82 38.65
CA GLN A 4 -22.66 10.01 40.01
C GLN A 4 -22.32 8.82 40.92
N SER A 5 -22.08 7.64 40.33
CA SER A 5 -21.72 6.43 41.06
C SER A 5 -20.68 5.57 40.32
N PRO A 6 -19.98 4.67 41.03
CA PRO A 6 -19.15 3.65 40.41
C PRO A 6 -19.94 2.72 39.46
N ASP A 7 -21.21 2.48 39.74
CA ASP A 7 -22.07 1.64 38.92
C ASP A 7 -22.37 2.29 37.56
N GLU A 8 -22.64 3.60 37.54
CA GLU A 8 -22.79 4.37 36.29
C GLU A 8 -21.52 4.35 35.45
N TRP A 9 -20.35 4.48 36.10
CA TRP A 9 -19.06 4.37 35.41
C TRP A 9 -18.83 2.98 34.81
N ASN A 10 -19.16 1.91 35.56
CA ASN A 10 -19.02 0.55 35.07
C ASN A 10 -19.96 0.26 33.90
N ALA A 11 -21.21 0.70 33.98
CA ALA A 11 -22.18 0.56 32.89
C ALA A 11 -21.71 1.26 31.62
N TYR A 12 -21.18 2.49 31.75
CA TYR A 12 -20.58 3.22 30.64
C TYR A 12 -19.43 2.45 29.99
N ARG A 13 -18.46 1.97 30.79
CA ARG A 13 -17.31 1.21 30.26
C ARG A 13 -17.72 -0.06 29.55
N THR A 14 -18.71 -0.79 30.08
CA THR A 14 -19.18 -2.02 29.44
C THR A 14 -19.82 -1.72 28.10
N ALA A 15 -20.66 -0.69 28.00
CA ALA A 15 -21.27 -0.28 26.74
C ALA A 15 -20.22 0.17 25.71
N ASP A 16 -19.29 1.03 26.15
CA ASP A 16 -18.19 1.54 25.33
C ASP A 16 -17.30 0.41 24.80
N GLN A 17 -16.99 -0.59 25.63
CA GLN A 17 -16.21 -1.75 25.21
C GLN A 17 -16.91 -2.62 24.17
N VAL A 18 -18.23 -2.81 24.31
CA VAL A 18 -19.02 -3.57 23.32
C VAL A 18 -19.07 -2.83 21.98
N GLU A 19 -19.28 -1.52 22.01
CA GLU A 19 -19.30 -0.70 20.79
C GLU A 19 -17.92 -0.68 20.11
N TYR A 20 -16.85 -0.50 20.89
CA TYR A 20 -15.49 -0.56 20.37
C TYR A 20 -15.20 -1.88 19.68
N GLN A 21 -15.56 -3.01 20.32
CA GLN A 21 -15.35 -4.34 19.74
C GLN A 21 -16.13 -4.51 18.43
N ALA A 22 -17.39 -4.10 18.39
CA ALA A 22 -18.21 -4.19 17.18
C ALA A 22 -17.64 -3.36 16.01
N ILE A 23 -17.08 -2.18 16.31
CA ILE A 23 -16.39 -1.35 15.31
C ILE A 23 -15.12 -2.03 14.82
N MET A 24 -14.33 -2.61 15.74
CA MET A 24 -13.11 -3.33 15.39
C MET A 24 -13.39 -4.55 14.51
N ASP A 25 -14.38 -5.37 14.86
CA ASP A 25 -14.77 -6.54 14.08
C ASP A 25 -15.21 -6.15 12.66
N ARG A 26 -15.97 -5.04 12.54
CA ARG A 26 -16.37 -4.51 11.23
C ARG A 26 -15.17 -4.03 10.42
N ASN A 27 -14.25 -3.30 11.05
CA ASN A 27 -13.06 -2.78 10.36
C ASN A 27 -12.14 -3.92 9.90
N GLU A 28 -11.99 -4.96 10.72
CA GLU A 28 -11.23 -6.15 10.38
C GLU A 28 -11.84 -6.86 9.16
N ALA A 29 -13.15 -7.07 9.14
CA ALA A 29 -13.84 -7.67 8.00
C ALA A 29 -13.63 -6.87 6.71
N VAL A 30 -13.79 -5.54 6.78
CA VAL A 30 -13.59 -4.64 5.64
C VAL A 30 -12.14 -4.67 5.16
N PHE A 31 -11.17 -4.72 6.08
CA PHE A 31 -9.76 -4.78 5.74
C PHE A 31 -9.42 -6.04 4.94
N TYR A 32 -9.85 -7.21 5.40
CA TYR A 32 -9.55 -8.46 4.71
C TYR A 32 -10.26 -8.61 3.36
N GLU A 33 -11.48 -8.09 3.24
CA GLU A 33 -12.20 -8.05 1.97
C GLU A 33 -11.44 -7.21 0.93
N GLN A 34 -11.06 -5.98 1.30
CA GLN A 34 -10.35 -5.07 0.41
C GLN A 34 -8.94 -5.57 0.08
N TYR A 35 -8.23 -6.08 1.09
CA TYR A 35 -6.89 -6.63 0.90
C TYR A 35 -6.94 -7.85 -0.04
N GLY A 36 -7.91 -8.75 0.13
CA GLY A 36 -8.11 -9.88 -0.77
C GLY A 36 -8.39 -9.45 -2.21
N ALA A 37 -9.26 -8.44 -2.39
CA ALA A 37 -9.54 -7.88 -3.72
C ALA A 37 -8.29 -7.26 -4.36
N TYR A 38 -7.51 -6.51 -3.58
CA TYR A 38 -6.24 -5.93 -4.04
C TYR A 38 -5.24 -7.01 -4.47
N MET A 39 -5.06 -8.05 -3.65
CA MET A 39 -4.12 -9.13 -3.95
C MET A 39 -4.51 -9.87 -5.23
N LYS A 40 -5.80 -10.15 -5.42
CA LYS A 40 -6.30 -10.78 -6.63
C LYS A 40 -6.08 -9.92 -7.88
N ALA A 41 -6.40 -8.62 -7.81
CA ALA A 41 -6.18 -7.71 -8.92
C ALA A 41 -4.69 -7.56 -9.28
N ARG A 42 -3.82 -7.52 -8.26
CA ARG A 42 -2.37 -7.47 -8.45
C ARG A 42 -1.84 -8.76 -9.09
N GLU A 43 -2.31 -9.92 -8.66
CA GLU A 43 -1.93 -11.21 -9.25
C GLU A 43 -2.38 -11.31 -10.72
N GLU A 44 -3.61 -10.90 -11.02
CA GLU A 44 -4.11 -10.87 -12.40
C GLU A 44 -3.28 -9.93 -13.29
N GLN A 45 -2.92 -8.75 -12.77
CA GLN A 45 -2.03 -7.83 -13.48
C GLN A 45 -0.63 -8.42 -13.70
N GLN A 46 -0.07 -9.11 -12.70
CA GLN A 46 1.22 -9.78 -12.83
C GLN A 46 1.16 -10.93 -13.84
N ALA A 47 0.10 -11.74 -13.80
CA ALA A 47 -0.13 -12.83 -14.76
C ALA A 47 -0.29 -12.30 -16.19
N ALA A 48 -1.03 -11.21 -16.39
CA ALA A 48 -1.16 -10.55 -17.69
C ALA A 48 0.18 -10.00 -18.21
N ALA A 49 0.98 -9.37 -17.33
CA ALA A 49 2.31 -8.89 -17.69
C ALA A 49 3.27 -10.04 -18.04
N SER A 50 3.24 -11.15 -17.30
CA SER A 50 4.04 -12.35 -17.61
C SER A 50 3.60 -13.05 -18.89
N ALA A 51 2.29 -13.10 -19.17
CA ALA A 51 1.75 -13.65 -20.42
C ALA A 51 2.04 -12.75 -21.64
N SER A 52 2.36 -11.47 -21.43
CA SER A 52 2.73 -10.53 -22.50
C SER A 52 4.18 -10.68 -22.97
N THR A 53 4.88 -11.76 -22.62
CA THR A 53 6.19 -12.08 -23.22
C THR A 53 5.98 -12.41 -24.71
N PRO A 54 6.53 -11.62 -25.65
CA PRO A 54 6.37 -11.91 -27.07
C PRO A 54 7.10 -13.22 -27.39
N ALA A 55 6.34 -14.23 -27.82
CA ALA A 55 6.89 -15.45 -28.39
C ALA A 55 7.49 -15.13 -29.76
N GLY A 56 8.77 -14.69 -29.74
CA GLY A 56 9.64 -14.55 -30.90
C GLY A 56 9.28 -13.43 -31.86
N HIS A 57 10.09 -12.38 -31.90
CA HIS A 57 10.63 -11.75 -33.11
C HIS A 57 11.71 -10.76 -32.68
N GLY A 58 12.89 -10.83 -33.31
CA GLY A 58 14.16 -10.25 -32.85
C GLY A 58 14.07 -8.84 -32.27
N GLU A 59 14.72 -8.66 -31.12
CA GLU A 59 14.86 -7.35 -30.46
C GLU A 59 15.55 -6.35 -31.40
N PRO A 60 14.94 -5.20 -31.72
CA PRO A 60 15.71 -4.04 -32.12
C PRO A 60 16.45 -3.55 -30.87
N MET A 61 17.74 -3.91 -30.79
CA MET A 61 18.66 -3.39 -29.78
C MET A 61 18.85 -1.88 -29.99
N PHE A 62 18.01 -1.05 -29.37
CA PHE A 62 18.28 0.38 -29.27
C PHE A 62 19.37 0.60 -28.23
N THR A 63 20.53 1.09 -28.67
CA THR A 63 21.61 1.46 -27.75
C THR A 63 21.28 2.79 -27.07
N TYR A 64 21.76 2.98 -25.83
CA TYR A 64 21.48 4.17 -25.00
C TYR A 64 21.79 5.52 -25.71
N GLY A 65 22.69 5.53 -26.70
CA GLY A 65 22.99 6.72 -27.50
C GLY A 65 21.91 7.12 -28.52
N GLU A 66 21.05 6.19 -28.95
CA GLU A 66 20.01 6.46 -29.97
C GLU A 66 18.73 7.04 -29.35
N LEU A 67 18.50 6.82 -28.05
CA LEU A 67 17.34 7.32 -27.31
C LEU A 67 17.52 8.74 -26.74
N GLY A 68 18.65 9.41 -27.02
CA GLY A 68 18.93 10.76 -26.52
C GLY A 68 18.96 10.86 -24.98
N LEU A 69 19.14 9.74 -24.28
CA LEU A 69 19.12 9.66 -22.81
C LEU A 69 20.46 10.02 -22.16
N ASP A 70 21.50 10.24 -22.96
CA ASP A 70 22.85 10.60 -22.49
C ASP A 70 22.96 12.07 -22.03
N ASP A 71 21.92 12.88 -22.23
CA ASP A 71 21.93 14.32 -21.92
C ASP A 71 20.98 14.70 -20.77
N SER A 72 20.84 13.82 -19.77
CA SER A 72 20.17 14.18 -18.50
C SER A 72 21.16 14.81 -17.52
N PRO A 73 20.98 16.08 -17.12
CA PRO A 73 21.81 16.70 -16.11
C PRO A 73 21.60 15.94 -14.79
N GLY A 74 22.71 15.52 -14.18
CA GLY A 74 22.74 14.60 -13.04
C GLY A 74 21.59 14.80 -12.07
N PHE A 75 20.68 13.83 -12.03
CA PHE A 75 19.66 13.75 -11.00
C PHE A 75 20.36 13.53 -9.65
N HIS A 76 20.35 14.54 -8.79
CA HIS A 76 20.66 14.35 -7.37
C HIS A 76 19.54 13.52 -6.73
N ASN A 77 19.88 12.31 -6.27
CA ASN A 77 18.91 11.49 -5.55
C ASN A 77 18.63 12.16 -4.21
N PHE A 78 17.34 12.32 -3.88
CA PHE A 78 16.90 12.87 -2.60
C PHE A 78 17.40 12.09 -1.37
N MET A 79 17.91 10.87 -1.59
CA MET A 79 18.48 9.99 -0.56
C MET A 79 20.00 10.05 -0.45
N ASP A 80 20.68 10.87 -1.24
CA ASP A 80 22.11 11.08 -1.06
C ASP A 80 22.33 11.88 0.25
N PRO A 81 23.08 11.34 1.23
CA PRO A 81 23.37 12.09 2.44
C PRO A 81 24.20 13.33 2.06
N PRO A 82 24.00 14.48 2.73
CA PRO A 82 24.83 15.64 2.47
C PRO A 82 26.29 15.25 2.69
N THR A 83 27.12 15.36 1.66
CA THR A 83 28.57 15.28 1.82
C THR A 83 28.99 16.36 2.81
N SER A 84 29.39 15.94 4.01
CA SER A 84 30.01 16.81 5.01
C SER A 84 31.18 17.53 4.36
N GLY A 85 31.06 18.85 4.25
CA GLY A 85 32.19 19.77 4.03
C GLY A 85 32.79 20.19 5.36
#